data_AF-A0A942EXI0-F1
#
_entry.id   AF-A0A942EXI0-F1
#
_cell.length_a   1.000
_cell.length_b   1.000
_cell.length_c   1.000
_cell.angle_alpha   90.00
_cell.angle_beta   90.00
_cell.angle_gamma   90.00
#
_symmetry.space_group_name_H-M   'P 1'
#
loop_
_entity.id
_entity.type
_entity.pdbx_description
1 polymer ?
#
loop_
_entity_poly.entity_id
_entity_poly.type
_entity_poly.pdbx_seq_one_letter_code
_entity_poly.pdbx_strand_id
1 'polypeptide(L)'
;MNWEEKPKKFILERVAAFILVGFLAALVLSLILGFLAWIWESEPIQRNFFPKDYWEKNANELESRIEFYEGMLQNAKIELEKKEMVVDLEIKQTMQLNKALGIDPVVAREEVGAKERKINAEIQQLKDEVVMWRKGLEETKRLLYQARRELSKYR
;
A
#
# COMPACT_ATOMS: atom_id res chain seq x y z
N MET A 1 64.85 -14.59 23.81
CA MET A 1 63.41 -14.57 24.17
C MET A 1 63.10 -13.13 24.56
N ASN A 2 62.43 -12.37 23.68
CA ASN A 2 62.27 -10.90 23.82
C ASN A 2 61.29 -10.56 24.95
N TRP A 3 61.81 -10.06 26.07
CA TRP A 3 61.00 -9.65 27.24
C TRP A 3 60.34 -8.27 27.07
N GLU A 4 60.77 -7.46 26.10
CA GLU A 4 60.25 -6.10 25.84
C GLU A 4 58.98 -6.04 24.98
N GLU A 5 58.66 -7.10 24.23
CA GLU A 5 57.46 -7.13 23.36
C GLU A 5 56.17 -7.48 24.11
N LYS A 6 56.28 -8.22 25.23
CA LYS A 6 55.13 -8.63 26.06
C LYS A 6 54.32 -7.47 26.64
N PRO A 7 54.90 -6.42 27.24
CA PRO A 7 54.12 -5.33 27.83
C PRO A 7 53.41 -4.47 26.77
N LYS A 8 54.02 -4.25 25.61
CA LYS A 8 53.41 -3.49 24.50
C LYS A 8 52.20 -4.21 23.93
N LYS A 9 52.28 -5.53 23.74
CA LYS A 9 51.16 -6.34 23.26
C LYS A 9 50.00 -6.36 24.26
N PHE A 10 50.30 -6.48 25.56
CA PHE A 10 49.29 -6.45 26.62
C PHE A 10 48.56 -5.10 26.70
N ILE A 11 49.27 -3.98 26.57
CA ILE A 11 48.66 -2.64 26.56
C ILE A 11 47.80 -2.46 25.30
N LEU A 12 48.27 -2.89 24.13
CA LEU A 12 47.53 -2.81 22.88
C LEU A 12 46.23 -3.64 22.92
N GLU A 13 46.27 -4.85 23.47
CA GLU A 13 45.10 -5.71 23.66
C GLU A 13 44.08 -5.08 24.61
N ARG A 14 44.52 -4.43 25.70
CA ARG A 14 43.60 -3.72 26.60
C ARG A 14 42.99 -2.49 25.94
N VAL A 15 43.76 -1.69 25.22
CA VAL A 15 43.25 -0.52 24.48
C VAL A 15 42.25 -0.95 23.41
N ALA A 16 42.55 -2.00 22.64
CA ALA A 16 41.62 -2.57 21.67
C ALA A 16 40.33 -3.08 22.32
N ALA A 17 40.44 -3.75 23.47
CA ALA A 17 39.28 -4.19 24.24
C ALA A 17 38.42 -3.02 24.76
N PHE A 18 39.04 -1.93 25.25
CA PHE A 18 38.31 -0.73 25.66
C PHE A 18 37.59 -0.04 24.49
N ILE A 19 38.23 0.05 23.33
CA ILE A 19 37.61 0.59 22.11
C ILE A 19 36.45 -0.29 21.67
N LEU A 20 36.62 -1.62 21.69
CA LEU A 20 35.57 -2.58 21.34
C LEU A 20 34.36 -2.47 22.28
N VAL A 21 34.59 -2.38 23.60
CA VAL A 21 33.53 -2.20 24.61
C VAL A 21 32.82 -0.85 24.42
N GLY A 22 33.57 0.23 24.16
CA GLY A 22 32.99 1.55 23.87
C GLY A 22 32.13 1.53 22.61
N PHE A 23 32.59 0.87 21.55
CA PHE A 23 31.84 0.72 20.30
C PHE A 23 30.57 -0.13 20.50
N LEU A 24 30.66 -1.25 21.21
CA LEU A 24 29.50 -2.08 21.56
C LEU A 24 28.49 -1.32 22.43
N ALA A 25 28.96 -0.55 23.41
CA ALA A 25 28.09 0.29 24.24
C ALA A 25 27.37 1.35 23.40
N ALA A 26 28.05 1.99 22.45
CA ALA A 26 27.45 2.96 21.54
C ALA A 26 26.40 2.31 20.62
N LEU A 27 26.67 1.11 20.09
CA LEU A 27 25.69 0.34 19.30
C LEU A 27 24.45 -0.02 20.12
N VAL A 28 24.63 -0.50 21.34
CA VAL A 28 23.52 -0.82 22.25
C VAL A 28 22.71 0.43 22.58
N LEU A 29 23.37 1.55 22.86
CA LEU A 29 22.70 2.82 23.13
C LEU A 29 21.89 3.29 21.90
N SER A 30 22.47 3.20 20.71
CA SER A 30 21.79 3.50 19.44
C SER A 30 20.53 2.65 19.26
N LEU A 31 20.60 1.35 19.53
CA LEU A 31 19.44 0.45 19.44
C LEU A 31 18.35 0.82 20.46
N ILE A 32 18.75 1.15 21.70
CA ILE A 32 17.82 1.56 22.76
C ILE A 32 17.12 2.87 22.39
N LEU A 33 17.88 3.86 21.92
CA LEU A 33 17.32 5.16 21.50
C LEU A 33 16.39 5.01 20.30
N GLY A 34 16.76 4.19 19.31
CA GLY A 34 15.89 3.89 18.16
C GLY A 34 14.59 3.20 18.58
N PHE A 35 14.67 2.24 19.50
CA PHE A 35 13.49 1.55 20.03
C PHE A 35 12.57 2.48 20.83
N LEU A 36 13.14 3.35 21.67
CA LEU A 36 12.38 4.37 22.40
C LEU A 36 11.70 5.35 21.45
N ALA A 37 12.38 5.83 20.42
CA ALA A 37 11.80 6.71 19.41
C ALA A 37 10.60 6.05 18.72
N TRP A 38 10.71 4.78 18.35
CA TRP A 38 9.61 4.02 17.74
C TRP A 38 8.39 3.88 18.68
N ILE A 39 8.62 3.66 19.98
CA ILE A 39 7.54 3.64 20.99
C ILE A 39 6.84 5.00 21.05
N TRP A 40 7.59 6.10 21.07
CA TRP A 40 7.04 7.46 21.13
C TRP A 40 6.18 7.82 19.92
N GLU A 41 6.45 7.23 18.75
CA GLU A 41 5.64 7.41 17.54
C GLU A 41 4.41 6.50 17.48
N SER A 42 4.25 5.57 18.43
CA SER A 42 3.10 4.66 18.43
C SER A 42 1.77 5.40 18.63
N GLU A 43 0.73 4.93 17.92
CA GLU A 43 -0.61 5.53 17.98
C GLU A 43 -1.18 5.67 19.40
N PRO A 44 -1.04 4.68 20.32
CA PRO A 44 -1.60 4.81 21.66
C PRO A 44 -0.95 5.94 22.47
N ILE A 45 0.36 6.13 22.33
CA ILE A 45 1.09 7.19 23.04
C ILE A 45 0.72 8.56 22.46
N GLN A 46 0.76 8.69 21.14
CA GLN A 46 0.38 9.94 20.45
C GLN A 46 -1.05 10.35 20.79
N ARG A 47 -2.00 9.41 20.76
CA ARG A 47 -3.39 9.67 21.10
C ARG A 47 -3.62 10.10 22.56
N ASN A 48 -2.82 9.60 23.50
CA ASN A 48 -3.00 9.91 24.93
C ASN A 48 -2.28 11.19 25.36
N PHE A 49 -1.04 11.39 24.92
CA PHE A 49 -0.21 12.51 25.36
C PHE A 49 -0.31 13.73 24.44
N PHE A 50 -0.55 13.51 23.15
CA PHE A 50 -0.67 14.55 22.12
C PHE A 50 -1.97 14.39 21.30
N PRO A 51 -3.15 14.34 21.96
CA PRO A 51 -4.39 13.98 21.28
C PRO A 51 -4.75 14.93 20.13
N LYS A 52 -4.48 16.24 20.28
CA LYS A 52 -4.77 17.23 19.24
C LYS A 52 -3.93 16.97 17.99
N ASP A 53 -2.62 16.88 18.15
CA ASP A 53 -1.68 16.66 17.04
C ASP A 53 -1.92 15.29 16.38
N TYR A 54 -2.24 14.27 17.18
CA TYR A 54 -2.64 12.95 16.68
C TYR A 54 -3.87 13.02 15.78
N TRP A 55 -4.97 13.63 16.25
CA TRP A 55 -6.21 13.71 15.47
C TRP A 55 -6.06 14.63 14.25
N GLU A 56 -5.22 15.66 14.32
CA GLU A 56 -4.93 16.56 13.20
C GLU A 56 -4.15 15.83 12.10
N LYS A 57 -3.07 15.13 12.48
CA LYS A 57 -2.31 14.28 11.56
C LYS A 57 -3.21 13.21 10.93
N ASN A 58 -4.00 12.52 11.74
CA ASN A 58 -4.90 11.48 11.24
C ASN A 58 -5.97 12.05 10.30
N ALA A 59 -6.55 13.22 10.59
CA ALA A 59 -7.51 13.88 9.70
C ALA A 59 -6.87 14.22 8.35
N ASN A 60 -5.67 14.80 8.35
CA ASN A 60 -4.93 15.14 7.12
C ASN A 60 -4.60 13.87 6.30
N GLU A 61 -4.14 12.80 6.95
CA GLU A 61 -3.87 11.52 6.28
C GLU A 61 -5.15 10.90 5.67
N LEU A 62 -6.28 10.98 6.38
CA LEU A 62 -7.57 10.50 5.87
C LEU A 62 -8.08 11.34 4.70
N GLU A 63 -7.85 12.66 4.71
CA GLU A 63 -8.17 13.55 3.58
C GLU A 63 -7.37 13.18 2.33
N SER A 64 -6.05 12.98 2.45
CA SER A 64 -5.23 12.51 1.32
C SER A 64 -5.66 11.13 0.81
N ARG A 65 -6.06 10.22 1.72
CA ARG A 65 -6.60 8.91 1.32
C ARG A 65 -7.94 9.03 0.57
N ILE A 66 -8.80 9.97 0.95
CA ILE A 66 -10.06 10.24 0.25
C ILE A 66 -9.78 10.66 -1.19
N GLU A 67 -8.87 11.62 -1.39
CA GLU A 67 -8.48 12.07 -2.73
C GLU A 67 -7.96 10.92 -3.59
N PHE A 68 -7.10 10.07 -3.01
CA PHE A 68 -6.61 8.85 -3.67
C PHE A 68 -7.76 7.91 -4.06
N TYR A 69 -8.66 7.58 -3.13
CA TYR A 69 -9.79 6.70 -3.41
C TYR A 69 -10.76 7.28 -4.43
N GLU A 70 -10.99 8.59 -4.43
CA GLU A 70 -11.81 9.26 -5.45
C GLU A 70 -11.19 9.13 -6.84
N GLY A 71 -9.87 9.31 -6.96
CA GLY A 71 -9.14 9.09 -8.20
C GLY A 71 -9.22 7.64 -8.70
N MET A 72 -8.98 6.67 -7.82
CA MET A 72 -9.08 5.24 -8.16
C MET A 72 -10.50 4.84 -8.57
N LEU A 73 -11.51 5.32 -7.85
CA LEU A 73 -12.91 5.07 -8.18
C LEU A 73 -13.29 5.67 -9.53
N GLN A 74 -12.81 6.88 -9.84
CA GLN A 74 -13.06 7.51 -11.13
C GLN A 74 -12.39 6.72 -12.26
N ASN A 75 -11.14 6.30 -12.08
CA ASN A 75 -10.42 5.49 -13.07
C ASN A 75 -11.13 4.16 -13.34
N ALA A 76 -11.51 3.43 -12.29
CA ALA A 76 -12.22 2.16 -12.42
C ALA A 76 -13.57 2.32 -13.14
N LYS A 77 -14.30 3.42 -12.89
CA LYS A 77 -15.54 3.74 -13.62
C LYS A 77 -15.28 4.01 -15.10
N ILE A 78 -14.23 4.78 -15.43
CA ILE A 78 -13.86 5.07 -16.81
C ILE A 78 -13.48 3.78 -17.55
N GLU A 79 -12.73 2.89 -16.90
CA GLU A 79 -12.35 1.60 -17.49
C GLU A 79 -13.56 0.70 -17.71
N LEU A 80 -14.47 0.63 -16.74
CA LEU A 80 -15.74 -0.08 -16.88
C LEU A 80 -16.56 0.46 -18.06
N GLU A 81 -16.75 1.78 -18.13
CA GLU A 81 -17.51 2.42 -19.21
C GLU A 81 -16.86 2.18 -20.57
N LYS A 82 -15.53 2.33 -20.67
CA LYS A 82 -14.77 1.99 -21.88
C LYS A 82 -15.02 0.55 -22.30
N LYS A 83 -14.96 -0.40 -21.36
CA LYS A 83 -15.15 -1.81 -21.67
C LYS A 83 -16.58 -2.08 -22.14
N GLU A 84 -17.58 -1.56 -21.44
CA GLU A 84 -19.00 -1.67 -21.80
C GLU A 84 -19.30 -1.09 -23.19
N MET A 85 -18.64 0.02 -23.58
CA MET A 85 -18.80 0.60 -24.92
C MET A 85 -18.21 -0.25 -26.05
N VAL A 86 -17.13 -1.01 -25.79
CA VAL A 86 -16.41 -1.75 -26.86
C VAL A 86 -16.77 -3.23 -26.95
N VAL A 87 -17.53 -3.79 -25.99
CA VAL A 87 -17.89 -5.22 -25.96
C VAL A 87 -18.49 -5.70 -27.27
N ASP A 88 -19.54 -5.02 -27.74
CA ASP A 88 -20.22 -5.40 -28.98
C ASP A 88 -19.30 -5.34 -30.20
N LEU A 89 -18.37 -4.38 -30.21
CA LEU A 89 -17.38 -4.24 -31.26
C LEU A 89 -16.37 -5.38 -31.23
N GLU A 90 -15.85 -5.73 -30.05
CA GLU A 90 -14.92 -6.86 -29.89
C GLU A 90 -15.56 -8.18 -30.33
N ILE A 91 -16.81 -8.43 -29.94
CA ILE A 91 -17.56 -9.63 -30.35
C ILE A 91 -17.75 -9.66 -31.86
N LYS A 92 -18.21 -8.54 -32.45
CA LYS A 92 -18.41 -8.44 -33.92
C LYS A 92 -17.11 -8.63 -34.69
N GLN A 93 -15.99 -8.09 -34.20
CA GLN A 93 -14.68 -8.28 -34.81
C GLN A 93 -14.26 -9.75 -34.79
N THR A 94 -14.46 -10.46 -33.66
CA THR A 94 -14.20 -11.91 -33.59
C THR A 94 -15.08 -12.68 -34.58
N MET A 95 -16.38 -12.38 -34.67
CA MET A 95 -17.27 -13.00 -35.65
C MET A 95 -16.81 -12.76 -37.10
N GLN A 96 -16.43 -11.52 -37.43
CA GLN A 96 -15.96 -11.16 -38.77
C GLN A 96 -14.62 -11.81 -39.11
N LEU A 97 -13.70 -11.89 -38.15
CA LEU A 97 -12.42 -12.56 -38.30
C LEU A 97 -12.61 -14.06 -38.57
N ASN A 98 -13.45 -14.73 -37.78
CA ASN A 98 -13.74 -16.15 -37.95
C ASN A 98 -14.35 -16.45 -39.32
N LYS A 99 -15.23 -15.56 -39.80
CA LYS A 99 -15.78 -15.62 -41.16
C LYS A 99 -14.71 -15.42 -42.24
N ALA A 100 -13.82 -14.44 -42.06
CA ALA A 100 -12.75 -14.15 -43.01
C ALA A 100 -11.70 -15.25 -43.11
N LEU A 101 -11.44 -15.95 -41.99
CA LEU A 101 -10.52 -17.08 -41.90
C LEU A 101 -11.14 -18.41 -42.36
N GLY A 102 -12.43 -18.44 -42.69
CA GLY A 102 -13.12 -19.67 -43.11
C GLY A 102 -13.19 -20.73 -42.01
N ILE A 103 -13.21 -20.32 -40.74
CA ILE A 103 -13.32 -21.24 -39.60
C ILE A 103 -14.66 -21.97 -39.66
N ASP A 104 -14.64 -23.26 -39.35
CA ASP A 104 -15.84 -24.08 -39.27
C ASP A 104 -16.91 -23.40 -38.37
N PRO A 105 -18.18 -23.35 -38.79
CA PRO A 105 -19.23 -22.65 -38.04
C PRO A 105 -19.44 -23.11 -36.60
N VAL A 106 -19.16 -24.38 -36.29
CA VAL A 106 -19.28 -24.92 -34.92
C VAL A 106 -18.14 -24.35 -34.07
N VAL A 107 -16.91 -24.45 -34.55
CA VAL A 107 -15.72 -23.92 -33.88
C VAL A 107 -15.82 -22.39 -33.71
N ALA A 108 -16.26 -21.69 -34.76
CA ALA A 108 -16.43 -20.24 -34.73
C ALA A 108 -17.43 -19.78 -33.66
N ARG A 109 -18.52 -20.54 -33.44
CA ARG A 109 -19.49 -20.25 -32.37
C ARG A 109 -18.89 -20.47 -30.99
N GLU A 110 -18.12 -21.54 -30.81
CA GLU A 110 -17.45 -21.81 -29.53
C GLU A 110 -16.45 -20.71 -29.16
N GLU A 111 -15.65 -20.24 -30.13
CA GLU A 111 -14.69 -19.16 -29.94
C GLU A 111 -15.36 -17.83 -29.58
N VAL A 112 -16.44 -17.47 -30.29
CA VAL A 112 -17.23 -16.27 -29.98
C VAL A 112 -17.83 -16.38 -28.56
N GLY A 113 -18.42 -17.52 -28.21
CA GLY A 113 -18.96 -17.75 -26.88
C GLY A 113 -17.88 -17.74 -25.78
N ALA A 114 -16.68 -18.22 -26.06
CA ALA A 114 -15.54 -18.13 -25.14
C ALA A 114 -15.09 -16.67 -24.95
N LYS A 115 -15.04 -15.89 -26.03
CA LYS A 115 -14.71 -14.47 -26.01
C LYS A 115 -15.75 -13.66 -25.22
N GLU A 116 -17.04 -13.93 -25.42
CA GLU A 116 -18.13 -13.33 -24.63
C GLU A 116 -17.99 -13.63 -23.14
N ARG A 117 -17.75 -14.90 -22.77
CA ARG A 117 -17.53 -15.27 -21.36
C ARG A 117 -16.34 -14.54 -20.75
N LYS A 118 -15.23 -14.43 -21.50
CA LYS A 118 -14.04 -13.70 -21.05
C LYS A 118 -14.33 -12.21 -20.83
N ILE A 119 -14.98 -11.56 -21.78
CA ILE A 119 -15.35 -10.13 -21.67
C ILE A 119 -16.29 -9.90 -20.49
N ASN A 120 -17.29 -10.78 -20.30
CA ASN A 120 -18.21 -10.67 -19.17
C ASN A 120 -17.51 -10.84 -17.83
N ALA A 121 -16.52 -11.73 -17.74
CA ALA A 121 -15.69 -11.87 -16.55
C ALA A 121 -14.86 -10.61 -16.28
N GLU A 122 -14.26 -10.01 -17.31
CA GLU A 122 -13.52 -8.74 -17.20
C GLU A 122 -14.44 -7.59 -16.73
N ILE A 123 -15.64 -7.47 -17.29
CA ILE A 123 -16.63 -6.48 -16.82
C ILE A 123 -17.00 -6.70 -15.36
N GLN A 124 -17.23 -7.96 -14.95
CA GLN A 124 -17.58 -8.26 -13.57
C GLN A 124 -16.45 -7.88 -12.61
N GLN A 125 -15.20 -8.16 -12.98
CA GLN A 125 -14.03 -7.74 -12.19
C GLN A 125 -13.98 -6.21 -12.04
N LEU A 126 -14.20 -5.45 -13.12
CA LEU A 126 -14.24 -3.98 -13.06
C LEU A 126 -15.40 -3.47 -12.19
N LYS A 127 -16.56 -4.12 -12.23
CA LYS A 127 -17.69 -3.80 -11.35
C LYS A 127 -17.34 -4.03 -9.88
N ASP A 128 -16.70 -5.16 -9.58
CA ASP A 128 -16.27 -5.50 -8.22
C ASP A 128 -15.21 -4.51 -7.71
N GLU A 129 -14.30 -4.07 -8.59
CA GLU A 129 -13.31 -3.05 -8.30
C GLU A 129 -13.95 -1.69 -7.97
N VAL A 130 -14.93 -1.24 -8.77
CA VAL A 130 -15.72 -0.02 -8.48
C VAL A 130 -16.40 -0.13 -7.11
N VAL A 131 -16.96 -1.29 -6.76
CA VAL A 131 -17.59 -1.52 -5.46
C VAL A 131 -16.55 -1.48 -4.34
N MET A 132 -15.39 -2.09 -4.52
CA MET A 132 -14.30 -2.10 -3.54
C MET A 132 -13.83 -0.66 -3.25
N TRP A 133 -13.50 0.11 -4.28
CA TRP A 133 -13.04 1.49 -4.10
C TRP A 133 -14.11 2.38 -3.47
N ARG A 134 -15.38 2.19 -3.85
CA ARG A 134 -16.50 2.93 -3.23
C ARG A 134 -16.61 2.63 -1.73
N LYS A 135 -16.52 1.37 -1.32
CA LYS A 135 -16.57 0.98 0.10
C LYS A 135 -15.40 1.58 0.88
N GLY A 136 -14.19 1.51 0.33
CA GLY A 136 -13.00 2.12 0.96
C GLY A 136 -13.13 3.64 1.13
N LEU A 137 -13.70 4.33 0.12
CA LEU A 137 -14.00 5.75 0.18
C LEU A 137 -15.02 6.08 1.27
N GLU A 138 -16.12 5.33 1.36
CA GLU A 138 -17.17 5.52 2.37
C GLU A 138 -16.63 5.31 3.79
N GLU A 139 -15.85 4.25 4.01
CA GLU A 139 -15.22 3.99 5.30
C GLU A 139 -14.23 5.08 5.69
N THR A 140 -13.39 5.53 4.76
CA THR A 140 -12.42 6.61 5.01
C THR A 140 -13.12 7.93 5.33
N LYS A 141 -14.23 8.26 4.64
CA LYS A 141 -15.06 9.45 4.96
C LYS A 141 -15.66 9.36 6.36
N ARG A 142 -16.10 8.16 6.78
CA ARG A 142 -16.61 7.92 8.13
C ARG A 142 -15.54 8.13 9.20
N LEU A 143 -14.33 7.60 8.96
CA LEU A 143 -13.19 7.79 9.86
C LEU A 143 -12.77 9.25 9.94
N LEU A 144 -12.76 9.98 8.82
CA LEU A 144 -12.46 11.40 8.80
C LEU A 144 -13.47 12.20 9.64
N TYR A 145 -14.76 11.88 9.49
CA TYR A 145 -15.80 12.50 10.31
C TYR A 145 -15.57 12.26 11.80
N GLN A 146 -15.17 11.05 12.18
CA GLN A 146 -14.82 10.73 13.57
C GLN A 146 -13.58 11.52 14.03
N ALA A 147 -12.51 11.55 13.23
CA ALA A 147 -11.29 12.28 13.56
C ALA A 147 -11.56 13.79 13.74
N ARG A 148 -12.33 14.40 12.83
CA ARG A 148 -12.75 15.82 12.93
C ARG A 148 -13.63 16.08 14.15
N ARG A 149 -14.53 15.16 14.50
CA ARG A 149 -15.34 15.26 15.72
C ARG A 149 -14.46 15.21 16.97
N GLU A 150 -13.48 14.31 17.02
CA GLU A 150 -12.54 14.25 18.16
C GLU A 150 -11.68 15.52 18.23
N LEU A 151 -11.18 16.01 17.09
CA LEU A 151 -10.39 17.24 17.00
C LEU A 151 -11.18 18.47 17.46
N SER A 152 -12.49 18.53 17.20
CA SER A 152 -13.35 19.64 17.65
C SER A 152 -13.45 19.78 19.17
N LYS A 153 -13.10 18.74 19.95
CA LYS A 153 -13.05 18.82 21.42
C LYS A 153 -11.88 19.65 21.95
N TYR A 154 -10.92 19.97 21.08
CA TYR A 154 -9.70 20.72 21.41
C TYR A 154 -9.64 22.09 20.72
N ARG A 155 -10.74 22.53 20.10
CA ARG A 155 -10.94 23.90 19.59
C ARG A 155 -11.71 24.71 20.62
#